data_AF-A0A960YDU0-F1
#
_entry.id   AF-A0A960YDU0-F1
#
_cell.length_a   1.000
_cell.length_b   1.000
_cell.length_c   1.000
_cell.angle_alpha   90.00
_cell.angle_beta   90.00
_cell.angle_gamma   90.00
#
_symmetry.space_group_name_H-M   'P 1'
#
loop_
_entity.id
_entity.type
_entity.pdbx_description
1 polymer ?
#
loop_
_entity_poly.entity_id
_entity_poly.type
_entity_poly.pdbx_seq_one_letter_code
_entity_poly.pdbx_strand_id
1 'polypeptide(L)'
;METQYYHELLKATEEQDLGGMHFKIIDEQILFQDENGQFVITTISAEKDYNEHHFELLPEMAPYQLIEGKIIFMYSPSFRHQQVLGKLYIEIGVFVNREGIGEAVMAPLDVRLDEKNVVQPDILFVSIRRASIIEKKVHGAPDFIIEILST
;
A
#
# COMPACT_ATOMS: atom_id res chain seq x y z
N MET A 1 -24.44 13.28 -6.83
CA MET A 1 -24.08 13.89 -8.13
C MET A 1 -22.65 13.53 -8.56
N GLU A 2 -21.72 13.23 -7.65
CA GLU A 2 -20.37 12.73 -8.01
C GLU A 2 -20.35 11.28 -8.54
N THR A 3 -21.25 10.42 -8.05
CA THR A 3 -21.29 8.98 -8.39
C THR A 3 -21.63 8.71 -9.87
N GLN A 4 -22.24 9.67 -10.56
CA GLN A 4 -22.67 9.52 -11.96
C GLN A 4 -21.59 9.97 -12.95
N TYR A 5 -20.61 10.76 -12.51
CA TYR A 5 -19.52 11.26 -13.36
C TYR A 5 -18.47 10.18 -13.66
N TYR A 6 -18.26 9.23 -12.73
CA TYR A 6 -17.32 8.12 -12.92
C TYR A 6 -17.83 7.00 -13.83
N HIS A 7 -19.15 6.88 -13.99
CA HIS A 7 -19.75 5.87 -14.88
C HIS A 7 -19.49 6.13 -16.38
N GLU A 8 -19.14 7.36 -16.77
CA GLU A 8 -18.93 7.73 -18.18
C GLU A 8 -17.45 7.69 -18.63
N LEU A 9 -16.49 7.59 -17.71
CA LEU A 9 -15.06 7.74 -18.04
C LEU A 9 -14.30 6.44 -18.28
N LEU A 10 -14.85 5.29 -17.89
CA LEU A 10 -14.18 3.99 -18.01
C LEU A 10 -15.07 3.03 -18.80
N LYS A 11 -14.52 2.27 -19.75
CA LYS A 11 -15.29 1.26 -20.49
C LYS A 11 -15.53 0.05 -19.58
N ALA A 12 -16.55 0.15 -18.74
CA ALA A 12 -16.97 -0.94 -17.87
C ALA A 12 -17.79 -1.97 -18.65
N THR A 13 -17.53 -3.25 -18.44
CA THR A 13 -18.44 -4.33 -18.87
C THR A 13 -19.67 -4.36 -17.99
N GLU A 14 -20.73 -5.02 -18.46
CA GLU A 14 -21.80 -5.47 -17.58
C GLU A 14 -21.24 -6.37 -16.46
N GLU A 15 -21.99 -6.43 -15.36
CA GLU A 15 -21.68 -7.26 -14.21
C GLU A 15 -21.81 -8.74 -14.56
N GLN A 16 -20.82 -9.53 -14.16
CA GLN A 16 -20.72 -10.95 -14.46
C GLN A 16 -20.59 -11.75 -13.17
N ASP A 17 -21.01 -13.02 -13.18
CA ASP A 17 -20.83 -13.95 -12.05
C ASP A 17 -19.73 -14.97 -12.37
N LEU A 18 -18.83 -15.18 -11.42
CA LEU A 18 -17.84 -16.25 -11.45
C LEU A 18 -17.94 -17.07 -10.16
N GLY A 19 -18.86 -18.04 -10.13
CA GLY A 19 -18.99 -18.97 -9.02
C GLY A 19 -19.57 -18.32 -7.76
N GLY A 20 -20.53 -17.42 -7.92
CA GLY A 20 -21.14 -16.65 -6.83
C GLY A 20 -20.38 -15.37 -6.46
N MET A 21 -19.30 -15.05 -7.17
CA MET A 21 -18.59 -13.77 -7.03
C MET A 21 -18.93 -12.87 -8.21
N HIS A 22 -19.48 -11.69 -7.94
CA HIS A 22 -19.76 -10.70 -8.97
C HIS A 22 -18.50 -9.94 -9.36
N PHE A 23 -18.29 -9.68 -10.65
CA PHE A 23 -17.15 -8.90 -11.13
C PHE A 23 -17.50 -8.04 -12.35
N LYS A 24 -16.68 -7.00 -12.58
CA LYS A 24 -16.70 -6.15 -13.77
C LYS A 24 -15.28 -6.02 -14.33
N ILE A 25 -15.18 -5.88 -15.63
CA ILE A 25 -13.94 -5.48 -16.28
C ILE A 25 -14.02 -3.99 -16.57
N ILE A 26 -13.06 -3.22 -16.09
CA ILE A 26 -13.01 -1.77 -16.29
C ILE A 26 -11.62 -1.42 -16.80
N ASP A 27 -11.53 -1.04 -18.08
CA ASP A 27 -10.27 -0.68 -18.74
C ASP A 27 -9.15 -1.70 -18.42
N GLU A 28 -9.38 -2.96 -18.81
CA GLU A 28 -8.45 -4.10 -18.63
C GLU A 28 -8.18 -4.56 -17.18
N GLN A 29 -8.86 -3.98 -16.19
CA GLN A 29 -8.79 -4.46 -14.80
C GLN A 29 -10.03 -5.27 -14.44
N ILE A 30 -9.84 -6.32 -13.64
CA ILE A 30 -10.94 -7.10 -13.06
C ILE A 30 -11.22 -6.57 -11.65
N LEU A 31 -12.46 -6.11 -11.44
CA LEU A 31 -12.95 -5.67 -10.14
C LEU A 31 -13.95 -6.70 -9.62
N PHE A 32 -13.68 -7.31 -8.47
CA PHE A 32 -14.64 -8.20 -7.80
C PHE A 32 -15.46 -7.41 -6.79
N GLN A 33 -16.73 -7.77 -6.65
CA GLN A 33 -17.58 -7.25 -5.60
C GLN A 33 -17.36 -8.05 -4.31
N ASP A 34 -17.09 -7.37 -3.21
CA ASP A 34 -17.01 -7.96 -1.88
C ASP A 34 -18.42 -8.25 -1.32
N GLU A 35 -18.47 -8.87 -0.14
CA GLU A 35 -19.71 -9.21 0.56
C GLU A 35 -20.57 -7.99 0.97
N ASN A 36 -19.98 -6.79 0.98
CA ASN A 36 -20.65 -5.53 1.31
C ASN A 36 -21.15 -4.80 0.05
N GLY A 37 -20.91 -5.36 -1.14
CA GLY A 37 -21.28 -4.76 -2.41
C GLY A 37 -20.24 -3.78 -2.99
N GLN A 38 -19.05 -3.66 -2.40
CA GLN A 38 -17.97 -2.79 -2.87
C GLN A 38 -17.09 -3.48 -3.91
N PHE A 39 -16.67 -2.76 -4.96
CA PHE A 39 -15.77 -3.30 -5.97
C PHE A 39 -14.30 -3.11 -5.59
N VAL A 40 -13.54 -4.20 -5.63
CA VAL A 40 -12.11 -4.31 -5.28
C VAL A 40 -11.32 -4.73 -6.51
N ILE A 41 -10.21 -4.04 -6.80
CA ILE A 41 -9.34 -4.35 -7.94
C ILE A 41 -8.53 -5.62 -7.63
N THR A 42 -8.56 -6.61 -8.53
CA THR A 42 -7.83 -7.88 -8.36
C THR A 42 -6.82 -8.17 -9.46
N THR A 43 -6.92 -7.47 -10.59
CA THR A 43 -5.94 -7.53 -11.68
C THR A 43 -5.42 -6.12 -11.95
N ILE A 44 -4.10 -5.99 -11.99
CA ILE A 44 -3.40 -4.72 -12.23
C ILE A 44 -2.86 -4.73 -13.66
N SER A 45 -3.13 -3.68 -14.41
CA SER A 45 -2.57 -3.47 -15.75
C SER A 45 -1.30 -2.63 -15.63
N ALA A 46 -0.18 -3.13 -16.14
CA ALA A 46 1.11 -2.43 -16.10
C ALA A 46 1.11 -1.09 -16.89
N GLU A 47 0.21 -0.96 -17.86
CA GLU A 47 0.15 0.19 -18.77
C GLU A 47 -0.59 1.39 -18.17
N LYS A 48 -1.32 1.21 -17.06
CA LYS A 48 -2.11 2.27 -16.44
C LYS A 48 -1.29 3.18 -15.51
N ASP A 49 -1.75 4.42 -15.38
CA ASP A 49 -1.29 5.39 -14.39
C ASP A 49 -2.31 5.40 -13.24
N TYR A 50 -1.85 4.97 -12.07
CA TYR A 50 -2.63 4.80 -10.85
C TYR A 50 -2.38 5.96 -9.90
N ASN A 51 -3.29 6.12 -8.95
CA ASN A 51 -3.15 7.05 -7.84
C ASN A 51 -3.55 6.36 -6.53
N GLU A 52 -3.39 7.07 -5.42
CA GLU A 52 -3.70 6.59 -4.07
C GLU A 52 -5.13 6.06 -3.96
N HIS A 53 -6.12 6.71 -4.59
CA HIS A 53 -7.50 6.24 -4.56
C HIS A 53 -7.65 4.87 -5.21
N HIS A 54 -7.01 4.64 -6.35
CA HIS A 54 -7.00 3.30 -6.96
C HIS A 54 -6.28 2.27 -6.08
N PHE A 55 -5.21 2.68 -5.39
CA PHE A 55 -4.45 1.82 -4.50
C PHE A 55 -5.27 1.39 -3.27
N GLU A 56 -6.12 2.28 -2.73
CA GLU A 56 -7.04 1.97 -1.62
C GLU A 56 -8.12 0.95 -1.98
N LEU A 57 -8.39 0.75 -3.27
CA LEU A 57 -9.33 -0.26 -3.78
C LEU A 57 -8.70 -1.65 -3.93
N LEU A 58 -7.42 -1.82 -3.60
CA LEU A 58 -6.79 -3.14 -3.56
C LEU A 58 -7.22 -3.91 -2.30
N PRO A 59 -7.19 -5.26 -2.32
CA PRO A 59 -7.50 -6.06 -1.15
C PRO A 59 -6.59 -5.69 0.03
N GLU A 60 -7.18 -5.59 1.22
CA GLU A 60 -6.44 -5.34 2.45
C GLU A 60 -5.36 -6.43 2.65
N MET A 61 -4.13 -6.01 3.01
CA MET A 61 -2.93 -6.86 3.15
C MET A 61 -2.29 -7.37 1.85
N ALA A 62 -2.76 -6.98 0.67
CA ALA A 62 -2.08 -7.35 -0.56
C ALA A 62 -0.69 -6.66 -0.65
N PRO A 63 0.39 -7.38 -1.03
CA PRO A 63 1.77 -6.87 -0.96
C PRO A 63 2.06 -5.98 -2.17
N TYR A 64 1.40 -4.82 -2.24
CA TYR A 64 1.56 -3.86 -3.32
C TYR A 64 2.13 -2.54 -2.80
N GLN A 65 2.88 -1.86 -3.65
CA GLN A 65 3.25 -0.45 -3.48
C GLN A 65 2.80 0.35 -4.70
N LEU A 66 2.48 1.62 -4.51
CA LEU A 66 2.28 2.58 -5.59
C LEU A 66 3.56 3.41 -5.72
N ILE A 67 4.25 3.33 -6.85
CA ILE A 67 5.49 4.05 -7.12
C ILE A 67 5.38 4.72 -8.47
N GLU A 68 5.48 6.06 -8.50
CA GLU A 68 5.35 6.87 -9.72
C GLU A 68 4.08 6.57 -10.54
N GLY A 69 2.97 6.32 -9.85
CA GLY A 69 1.70 5.97 -10.48
C GLY A 69 1.65 4.54 -11.02
N LYS A 70 2.57 3.66 -10.62
CA LYS A 70 2.55 2.23 -10.97
C LYS A 70 2.35 1.38 -9.72
N ILE A 71 1.39 0.45 -9.79
CA ILE A 71 1.22 -0.53 -8.72
C ILE A 71 2.21 -1.67 -8.95
N ILE A 72 3.11 -1.88 -7.99
CA ILE A 72 4.19 -2.86 -8.03
C ILE A 72 3.89 -3.95 -7.01
N PHE A 73 3.89 -5.21 -7.46
CA PHE A 73 3.80 -6.37 -6.58
C PHE A 73 5.13 -6.63 -5.89
N MET A 74 5.10 -6.78 -4.57
CA MET A 74 6.24 -7.20 -3.77
C MET A 74 6.20 -8.71 -3.56
N TYR A 75 7.25 -9.38 -4.03
CA TYR A 75 7.48 -10.78 -3.69
C TYR A 75 7.68 -10.93 -2.19
N SER A 76 7.26 -12.08 -1.66
CA SER A 76 7.55 -12.44 -0.27
C SER A 76 9.06 -12.38 -0.02
N PRO A 77 9.51 -11.68 1.04
CA PRO A 77 10.92 -11.50 1.32
C PRO A 77 11.61 -12.82 1.63
N SER A 78 12.90 -12.92 1.29
CA SER A 78 13.71 -14.08 1.62
C SER A 78 13.88 -14.25 3.14
N PHE A 79 14.13 -15.47 3.59
CA PHE A 79 14.43 -15.72 5.01
C PHE A 79 15.63 -14.88 5.51
N ARG A 80 16.66 -14.69 4.66
CA ARG A 80 17.83 -13.87 4.99
C ARG A 80 17.46 -12.40 5.16
N HIS A 81 16.62 -11.86 4.28
CA HIS A 81 16.09 -10.49 4.40
C HIS A 81 15.39 -10.31 5.74
N GLN A 82 14.49 -11.24 6.09
CA GLN A 82 13.76 -11.19 7.37
C GLN A 82 14.67 -11.31 8.60
N GLN A 83 15.74 -12.11 8.52
CA GLN A 83 16.73 -12.19 9.60
C GLN A 83 17.48 -10.87 9.81
N VAL A 84 17.81 -10.16 8.73
CA VAL A 84 18.48 -8.85 8.81
C VAL A 84 17.51 -7.79 9.33
N LEU A 85 16.27 -7.80 8.82
CA LEU A 85 15.18 -6.91 9.24
C LEU A 85 14.96 -6.97 10.76
N GLY A 86 14.73 -8.17 11.29
CA GLY A 86 14.46 -8.36 12.71
C GLY A 86 15.61 -7.89 13.61
N LYS A 87 16.87 -8.17 13.22
CA LYS A 87 18.04 -7.73 14.00
C LYS A 87 18.20 -6.21 14.00
N LEU A 88 18.07 -5.57 12.85
CA LEU A 88 18.16 -4.11 12.75
C LEU A 88 17.03 -3.43 13.53
N TYR A 89 15.80 -3.91 13.37
CA TYR A 89 14.64 -3.36 14.05
C TYR A 89 14.76 -3.45 15.58
N ILE A 90 15.25 -4.57 16.12
CA ILE A 90 15.46 -4.72 17.57
C ILE A 90 16.41 -3.65 18.10
N GLU A 91 17.59 -3.49 17.49
CA GLU A 91 18.59 -2.51 17.96
C GLU A 91 18.08 -1.08 17.86
N ILE A 92 17.44 -0.72 16.74
CA ILE A 92 16.89 0.62 16.51
C ILE A 92 15.72 0.88 17.47
N GLY A 93 14.79 -0.06 17.59
CA GLY A 93 13.62 0.07 18.45
C GLY A 93 13.99 0.21 19.92
N VAL A 94 14.99 -0.56 20.41
CA VAL A 94 15.51 -0.42 21.78
C VAL A 94 16.09 0.98 22.00
N PHE A 95 16.88 1.49 21.05
CA PHE A 95 17.44 2.83 21.15
C PHE A 95 16.35 3.91 21.15
N VAL A 96 15.43 3.88 20.17
CA VAL A 96 14.37 4.87 20.01
C VAL A 96 13.47 4.94 21.25
N ASN A 97 13.09 3.77 21.78
CA ASN A 97 12.25 3.68 22.98
C ASN A 97 12.99 4.14 24.24
N ARG A 98 14.27 3.77 24.40
CA ARG A 98 15.06 4.18 25.56
C ARG A 98 15.28 5.69 25.62
N GLU A 99 15.55 6.32 24.48
CA GLU A 99 15.79 7.76 24.41
C GLU A 99 14.48 8.57 24.32
N GLY A 100 13.34 7.94 24.03
CA GLY A 100 12.04 8.60 23.92
C GLY A 100 11.95 9.60 22.76
N ILE A 101 12.64 9.31 21.66
CA ILE A 101 12.85 10.28 20.56
C ILE A 101 11.83 10.18 19.43
N GLY A 102 10.94 9.19 19.44
CA GLY A 102 9.94 8.97 18.41
C GLY A 102 9.50 7.51 18.32
N GLU A 103 9.09 7.10 17.13
CA GLU A 103 8.59 5.76 16.81
C GLU A 103 9.44 5.12 15.71
N ALA A 104 9.88 3.88 15.94
CA ALA A 104 10.46 3.03 14.91
C ALA A 104 9.43 1.97 14.54
N VAL A 105 9.17 1.80 13.24
CA VAL A 105 8.16 0.87 12.73
C VAL A 105 8.76 -0.01 11.65
N MET A 106 8.38 -1.28 11.64
CA MET A 106 8.76 -2.25 10.61
C MET A 106 7.61 -2.49 9.63
N ALA A 107 7.95 -2.83 8.38
CA ALA A 107 6.96 -3.26 7.38
C ALA A 107 6.14 -4.49 7.85
N PRO A 108 4.90 -4.65 7.39
CA PRO A 108 4.20 -3.78 6.43
C PRO A 108 3.52 -2.58 7.10
N LEU A 109 3.76 -1.38 6.58
CA LEU A 109 3.00 -0.16 6.90
C LEU A 109 3.05 0.82 5.74
N ASP A 110 1.89 1.30 5.28
CA ASP A 110 1.85 2.27 4.17
C ASP A 110 2.37 3.64 4.62
N VAL A 111 3.24 4.20 3.78
CA VAL A 111 3.75 5.56 3.83
C VAL A 111 3.27 6.28 2.58
N ARG A 112 2.29 7.16 2.76
CA ARG A 112 1.67 7.97 1.71
C ARG A 112 2.48 9.23 1.52
N LEU A 113 3.25 9.32 0.46
CA LEU A 113 4.12 10.46 0.16
C LEU A 113 3.37 11.53 -0.64
N ASP A 114 2.63 11.08 -1.66
CA ASP A 114 1.75 11.90 -2.50
C ASP A 114 0.73 11.00 -3.22
N GLU A 115 -0.10 11.59 -4.09
CA GLU A 115 -1.16 10.89 -4.83
C GLU A 115 -0.65 9.75 -5.71
N LYS A 116 0.65 9.70 -6.05
CA LYS A 116 1.26 8.72 -6.94
C LYS A 116 2.28 7.83 -6.23
N ASN A 117 2.45 7.98 -4.92
CA ASN A 117 3.48 7.30 -4.16
C ASN A 117 2.96 6.86 -2.79
N VAL A 118 2.69 5.56 -2.68
CA VAL A 118 2.36 4.86 -1.44
C VAL A 118 3.33 3.69 -1.30
N VAL A 119 4.29 3.82 -0.40
CA VAL A 119 5.40 2.86 -0.24
C VAL A 119 5.36 2.15 1.10
N GLN A 120 6.07 1.04 1.23
CA GLN A 120 6.19 0.25 2.45
C GLN A 120 7.69 0.00 2.74
N PRO A 121 8.39 0.96 3.36
CA PRO A 121 9.78 0.78 3.70
C PRO A 121 9.96 -0.33 4.73
N ASP A 122 11.03 -1.11 4.60
CA ASP A 122 11.35 -2.21 5.52
C ASP A 122 11.39 -1.74 6.99
N ILE A 123 12.05 -0.63 7.27
CA ILE A 123 12.02 0.06 8.57
C ILE A 123 11.90 1.57 8.34
N LEU A 124 11.05 2.23 9.13
CA LEU A 124 10.94 3.69 9.16
C LEU A 124 11.04 4.23 10.59
N PHE A 125 11.48 5.48 10.71
CA PHE A 125 11.49 6.23 11.95
C PHE A 125 10.80 7.58 11.77
N VAL A 126 9.95 7.92 12.73
CA VAL A 126 9.30 9.22 12.84
C VAL A 126 9.62 9.81 14.21
N SER A 127 10.23 10.98 14.23
CA SER A 127 10.58 11.69 15.45
C SER A 127 9.34 12.19 16.19
N ILE A 128 9.45 12.33 17.51
CA ILE A 128 8.36 12.83 18.37
C ILE A 128 7.86 14.21 17.93
N ARG A 129 8.73 15.04 17.32
CA ARG A 129 8.37 16.37 16.80
C ARG A 129 7.44 16.30 15.59
N ARG A 130 7.39 15.17 14.90
CA ARG A 130 6.59 14.93 13.69
C ARG A 130 5.54 13.84 13.88
N ALA A 131 5.27 13.42 15.12
CA ALA A 131 4.31 12.35 15.43
C ALA A 131 2.91 12.58 14.83
N SER A 132 2.54 13.82 14.48
CA SER A 132 1.29 14.15 13.78
C SER A 132 1.14 13.51 12.40
N ILE A 133 2.20 13.00 11.78
CA ILE A 133 2.12 12.29 10.50
C ILE A 133 1.70 10.82 10.66
N ILE A 134 1.65 10.32 11.90
CA ILE A 134 1.25 8.95 12.23
C ILE A 134 -0.23 8.96 12.59
N GLU A 135 -1.06 8.33 11.74
CA GLU A 135 -2.47 8.07 12.01
C GLU A 135 -2.73 6.55 11.99
N LYS A 136 -3.68 6.06 11.17
CA LYS A 136 -3.79 4.63 10.84
C LYS A 136 -2.63 4.15 9.97
N LYS A 137 -2.03 5.06 9.21
CA LYS A 137 -0.88 4.91 8.31
C LYS A 137 0.02 6.14 8.47
N VAL A 138 1.14 6.19 7.76
CA VAL A 138 2.03 7.38 7.77
C VAL A 138 1.68 8.29 6.59
N HIS A 139 1.38 9.55 6.86
CA HIS A 139 1.04 10.57 5.86
C HIS A 139 2.17 11.60 5.75
N GLY A 140 3.02 11.43 4.74
CA GLY A 140 4.23 12.21 4.50
C GLY A 140 5.52 11.43 4.74
N ALA A 141 6.66 12.02 4.37
CA ALA A 141 7.95 11.35 4.47
C ALA A 141 8.39 11.11 5.92
N PRO A 142 8.81 9.89 6.31
CA PRO A 142 9.47 9.63 7.59
C PRO A 142 10.75 10.46 7.75
N ASP A 143 11.25 10.58 8.97
CA ASP A 143 12.53 11.27 9.22
C ASP A 143 13.73 10.43 8.75
N PHE A 144 13.58 9.10 8.77
CA PHE A 144 14.60 8.17 8.35
C PHE A 144 13.96 6.85 7.90
N ILE A 145 14.55 6.21 6.89
CA ILE A 145 14.12 4.91 6.36
C ILE A 145 15.33 4.00 6.16
N ILE A 146 15.11 2.69 6.25
CA ILE A 146 16.06 1.64 5.88
C ILE A 146 15.34 0.69 4.93
N GLU A 147 16.00 0.35 3.83
CA GLU A 147 15.61 -0.72 2.90
C GLU A 147 16.67 -1.81 2.89
N ILE A 148 16.24 -3.06 2.99
CA ILE A 148 17.11 -4.22 2.94
C ILE A 148 16.98 -4.82 1.55
N LEU A 149 18.08 -4.81 0.82
CA LEU A 149 18.10 -5.38 -0.52
C LEU A 149 17.91 -6.90 -0.46
N SER A 150 16.94 -7.38 -1.21
CA SER A 150 16.76 -8.81 -1.51
C SER A 150 17.26 -9.11 -2.93
N THR A 151 17.79 -10.31 -3.10
CA THR A 151 18.19 -10.91 -4.39
C THR A 151 17.27 -12.06 -4.74
#